data_AF-A0A944PWA1-F1
#
_entry.id   AF-A0A944PWA1-F1
#
_cell.length_a   1.000
_cell.length_b   1.000
_cell.length_c   1.000
_cell.angle_alpha   90.00
_cell.angle_beta   90.00
_cell.angle_gamma   90.00
#
_symmetry.space_group_name_H-M   'P 1'
#
loop_
_entity.id
_entity.type
_entity.pdbx_description
1 polymer ?
#
loop_
_entity_poly.entity_id
_entity_poly.type
_entity_poly.pdbx_seq_one_letter_code
_entity_poly.pdbx_strand_id
1 'polypeptide(L)'
;MNSTAKTAQMMARLTEAETAAKVAGREETRTAARADRAADRLKAARAATATARRELRTAIRTGKGLAAAERRVERLTAKCATLATAAQDAKAEATAARRAARTATRRLDTLARRAARSAARTVGEIAERLGRTALAPAPAADTVLPAEELPAVEEIEQHADRFADLDAKAKQYAKAADVEKKWLRQIPVGTFGRVTVARTPGGSVLDGDQVALDYADQGLVPPRKARRDTFKVAVAAAPALVLAPAA
;
A
#
# COMPACT_ATOMS: atom_id res chain seq x y z
N MET A 1 22.90 -3.19 -12.56
CA MET A 1 21.61 -3.15 -13.28
C MET A 1 20.58 -4.21 -12.83
N ASN A 2 20.95 -5.32 -12.17
CA ASN A 2 19.99 -6.35 -11.72
C ASN A 2 19.10 -5.99 -10.51
N SER A 3 19.37 -4.90 -9.78
CA SER A 3 18.59 -4.50 -8.61
C SER A 3 17.27 -3.82 -8.98
N THR A 4 17.28 -2.92 -9.97
CA THR A 4 16.10 -2.13 -10.39
C THR A 4 14.98 -3.00 -10.96
N ALA A 5 15.31 -4.01 -11.77
CA ALA A 5 14.33 -4.96 -12.32
C ALA A 5 13.65 -5.80 -11.21
N LYS A 6 14.41 -6.25 -10.20
CA LYS A 6 13.86 -6.98 -9.05
C LYS A 6 12.96 -6.11 -8.18
N THR A 7 13.32 -4.83 -7.99
CA THR A 7 12.49 -3.87 -7.26
C THR A 7 11.18 -3.59 -8.01
N ALA A 8 11.23 -3.40 -9.33
CA ALA A 8 10.03 -3.21 -10.15
C ALA A 8 9.09 -4.43 -10.09
N GLN A 9 9.63 -5.65 -10.17
CA GLN A 9 8.86 -6.89 -10.01
C GLN A 9 8.24 -7.01 -8.61
N MET A 10 8.96 -6.60 -7.56
CA MET A 10 8.42 -6.60 -6.19
C MET A 10 7.25 -5.62 -6.06
N MET A 11 7.34 -4.44 -6.68
CA MET A 11 6.27 -3.45 -6.69
C MET A 11 5.03 -3.95 -7.43
N ALA A 12 5.20 -4.56 -8.61
CA ALA A 12 4.09 -5.17 -9.35
C ALA A 12 3.36 -6.23 -8.49
N ARG A 13 4.13 -7.13 -7.85
CA ARG A 13 3.57 -8.16 -6.96
C ARG A 13 2.85 -7.57 -5.75
N LEU A 14 3.33 -6.46 -5.21
CA LEU A 14 2.70 -5.77 -4.09
C LEU A 14 1.37 -5.13 -4.52
N THR A 15 1.35 -4.45 -5.67
CA THR A 15 0.12 -3.87 -6.22
C THR A 15 -0.92 -4.95 -6.57
N GLU A 16 -0.50 -6.08 -7.15
CA GLU A 16 -1.37 -7.22 -7.40
C GLU A 16 -1.95 -7.76 -6.08
N ALA A 17 -1.12 -7.93 -5.05
CA ALA A 17 -1.57 -8.40 -3.74
C ALA A 17 -2.55 -7.43 -3.07
N GLU A 18 -2.35 -6.11 -3.20
CA GLU A 18 -3.30 -5.10 -2.71
C GLU A 18 -4.64 -5.21 -3.42
N THR A 19 -4.64 -5.35 -4.75
CA THR A 19 -5.88 -5.52 -5.52
C THR A 19 -6.60 -6.81 -5.13
N ALA A 20 -5.86 -7.92 -4.99
CA ALA A 20 -6.42 -9.20 -4.57
C ALA A 20 -7.02 -9.13 -3.16
N ALA A 21 -6.35 -8.47 -2.21
CA ALA A 21 -6.86 -8.28 -0.86
C ALA A 21 -8.13 -7.42 -0.85
N LYS A 22 -8.18 -6.35 -1.63
CA LYS A 22 -9.39 -5.50 -1.78
C LYS A 22 -10.56 -6.27 -2.37
N VAL A 23 -10.33 -7.04 -3.44
CA VAL A 23 -11.37 -7.86 -4.08
C VAL A 23 -11.86 -8.93 -3.11
N ALA A 24 -10.96 -9.66 -2.46
CA ALA A 24 -11.32 -10.70 -1.50
C ALA A 24 -12.10 -10.14 -0.29
N GLY A 25 -11.75 -8.95 0.21
CA GLY A 25 -12.52 -8.29 1.28
C GLY A 25 -13.93 -7.86 0.85
N ARG A 26 -14.10 -7.42 -0.40
CA ARG A 26 -15.45 -7.14 -0.96
C ARG A 26 -16.28 -8.42 -1.10
N GLU A 27 -15.67 -9.51 -1.53
CA GLU A 27 -16.37 -10.80 -1.62
C GLU A 27 -16.71 -11.37 -0.22
N GLU A 28 -15.83 -11.23 0.78
CA GLU A 28 -16.12 -11.60 2.16
C GLU A 28 -17.35 -10.84 2.70
N THR A 29 -17.41 -9.52 2.52
CA THR A 29 -18.55 -8.71 2.97
C THR A 29 -19.85 -9.06 2.25
N ARG A 30 -19.80 -9.27 0.92
CA ARG A 30 -20.97 -9.67 0.12
C ARG A 30 -21.51 -11.02 0.53
N THR A 31 -20.64 -12.02 0.66
CA THR A 31 -21.04 -13.39 1.01
C THR A 31 -21.52 -13.50 2.45
N ALA A 32 -20.92 -12.75 3.39
CA ALA A 32 -21.43 -12.63 4.77
C ALA A 32 -22.86 -12.07 4.79
N ALA A 33 -23.12 -10.96 4.11
CA ALA A 33 -24.48 -10.39 4.03
C ALA A 33 -25.49 -11.34 3.38
N ARG A 34 -25.06 -12.14 2.39
CA ARG A 34 -25.90 -13.19 1.78
C ARG A 34 -26.23 -14.30 2.78
N ALA A 35 -25.24 -14.76 3.54
CA ALA A 35 -25.41 -15.78 4.56
C ALA A 35 -26.37 -15.31 5.68
N ASP A 36 -26.24 -14.07 6.15
CA ASP A 36 -27.12 -13.50 7.16
C ASP A 36 -28.57 -13.44 6.69
N ARG A 37 -28.81 -12.93 5.47
CA ARG A 37 -30.15 -12.91 4.87
C ARG A 37 -30.74 -14.31 4.68
N ALA A 38 -29.92 -15.29 4.32
CA ALA A 38 -30.38 -16.67 4.17
C ALA A 38 -30.76 -17.28 5.53
N ALA A 39 -29.98 -17.00 6.58
CA ALA A 39 -30.29 -17.41 7.94
C ALA A 39 -31.60 -16.78 8.46
N ASP A 40 -31.81 -15.49 8.20
CA ASP A 40 -33.05 -14.79 8.57
C ASP A 40 -34.28 -15.37 7.87
N ARG A 41 -34.17 -15.65 6.57
CA ARG A 41 -35.24 -16.31 5.80
C ARG A 41 -35.55 -17.70 6.34
N LEU A 42 -34.53 -18.48 6.70
CA LEU A 42 -34.73 -19.79 7.33
C LEU A 42 -35.40 -19.66 8.70
N LYS A 43 -34.99 -18.68 9.52
CA LYS A 43 -35.61 -18.41 10.83
C LYS A 43 -37.10 -18.06 10.68
N ALA A 44 -37.43 -17.19 9.74
CA ALA A 44 -38.81 -16.84 9.42
C ALA A 44 -39.63 -18.05 8.93
N ALA A 45 -39.06 -18.87 8.05
CA ALA A 45 -39.72 -20.08 7.54
C ALA A 45 -39.96 -21.13 8.65
N ARG A 46 -39.01 -21.31 9.57
CA ARG A 46 -39.17 -22.17 10.75
C ARG A 46 -40.28 -21.66 11.66
N ALA A 47 -40.35 -20.35 11.90
CA ALA A 47 -41.42 -19.74 12.68
C ALA A 47 -42.80 -19.99 12.02
N ALA A 48 -42.92 -19.72 10.72
CA ALA A 48 -44.17 -19.97 9.98
C ALA A 48 -44.58 -21.46 10.02
N THR A 49 -43.62 -22.38 9.89
CA THR A 49 -43.87 -23.82 9.98
C THR A 49 -44.34 -24.21 11.38
N ALA A 50 -43.75 -23.64 12.44
CA ALA A 50 -44.17 -23.86 13.81
C ALA A 50 -45.61 -23.36 14.05
N THR A 51 -45.97 -22.20 13.51
CA THR A 51 -47.34 -21.67 13.58
C THR A 51 -48.32 -22.59 12.85
N ALA A 52 -48.01 -23.01 11.62
CA ALA A 52 -48.86 -23.92 10.84
C ALA A 52 -49.05 -25.28 11.53
N ARG A 53 -48.03 -25.80 12.24
CA ARG A 53 -48.15 -27.03 13.04
C ARG A 53 -49.10 -26.85 14.23
N ARG A 54 -49.14 -25.67 14.85
CA ARG A 54 -50.11 -25.36 15.93
C ARG A 54 -51.54 -25.26 15.36
N GLU A 55 -51.70 -24.64 14.20
CA GLU A 55 -52.97 -24.60 13.46
C GLU A 55 -53.46 -26.02 13.13
N LEU A 56 -52.59 -26.89 12.62
CA LEU A 56 -52.92 -28.29 12.34
C LEU A 56 -53.39 -29.05 13.58
N ARG A 57 -52.72 -28.92 14.73
CA ARG A 57 -53.18 -29.54 16.00
C ARG A 57 -54.55 -29.03 16.43
N THR A 58 -54.91 -27.81 16.05
CA THR A 58 -56.23 -27.22 16.36
C THR A 58 -57.29 -27.73 15.39
N ALA A 59 -56.96 -27.85 14.11
CA ALA A 59 -57.81 -28.48 13.10
C ALA A 59 -58.10 -29.96 13.44
N ILE A 60 -57.10 -30.71 13.91
CA ILE A 60 -57.27 -32.10 14.39
C ILE A 60 -58.26 -32.16 15.56
N ARG A 61 -58.13 -31.28 16.56
CA ARG A 61 -59.05 -31.26 17.71
C ARG A 61 -60.48 -30.87 17.35
N THR A 62 -60.65 -29.97 16.39
CA THR A 62 -61.97 -29.42 16.03
C THR A 62 -62.64 -30.16 14.86
N GLY A 63 -61.90 -31.02 14.16
CA GLY A 63 -62.35 -31.73 12.94
C GLY A 63 -62.56 -30.82 11.71
N LYS A 64 -62.33 -29.51 11.83
CA LYS A 64 -62.61 -28.54 10.77
C LYS A 64 -61.34 -28.18 9.99
N GLY A 65 -61.43 -28.21 8.65
CA GLY A 65 -60.37 -27.70 7.77
C GLY A 65 -59.06 -28.51 7.77
N LEU A 66 -59.09 -29.78 8.21
CA LEU A 66 -57.92 -30.63 8.38
C LEU A 66 -57.06 -30.76 7.11
N ALA A 67 -57.67 -31.14 5.98
CA ALA A 67 -56.97 -31.29 4.71
C ALA A 67 -56.32 -29.98 4.20
N ALA A 68 -56.84 -28.80 4.57
CA ALA A 68 -56.21 -27.53 4.24
C ALA A 68 -55.01 -27.24 5.15
N ALA A 69 -55.12 -27.54 6.44
CA ALA A 69 -54.04 -27.39 7.40
C ALA A 69 -52.86 -28.34 7.10
N GLU A 70 -53.12 -29.58 6.72
CA GLU A 70 -52.11 -30.56 6.32
C GLU A 70 -51.31 -30.07 5.11
N ARG A 71 -51.99 -29.71 4.01
CA ARG A 71 -51.36 -29.15 2.80
C ARG A 71 -50.54 -27.88 3.09
N ARG A 72 -50.95 -27.07 4.07
CA ARG A 72 -50.22 -25.88 4.51
C ARG A 72 -48.93 -26.27 5.24
N VAL A 73 -48.99 -27.23 6.16
CA VAL A 73 -47.81 -27.74 6.87
C VAL A 73 -46.83 -28.41 5.91
N GLU A 74 -47.28 -29.26 4.99
CA GLU A 74 -46.43 -29.91 3.99
C GLU A 74 -45.68 -28.87 3.14
N ARG A 75 -46.41 -27.91 2.56
CA ARG A 75 -45.84 -26.84 1.73
C ARG A 75 -44.79 -26.02 2.48
N LEU A 76 -45.09 -25.62 3.72
CA LEU A 76 -44.17 -24.83 4.53
C LEU A 76 -42.96 -25.65 4.99
N THR A 77 -43.14 -26.94 5.27
CA THR A 77 -42.04 -27.84 5.63
C THR A 77 -41.10 -28.05 4.45
N ALA A 78 -41.64 -28.27 3.24
CA ALA A 78 -40.86 -28.36 2.01
C ALA A 78 -40.07 -27.06 1.75
N LYS A 79 -40.74 -25.90 1.86
CA LYS A 79 -40.07 -24.59 1.74
C LYS A 79 -39.01 -24.35 2.82
N CYS A 80 -39.24 -24.83 4.04
CA CYS A 80 -38.27 -24.72 5.13
C CYS A 80 -37.03 -25.58 4.84
N ALA A 81 -37.19 -26.76 4.23
CA ALA A 81 -36.08 -27.63 3.84
C ALA A 81 -35.22 -26.98 2.75
N THR A 82 -35.84 -26.41 1.70
CA THR A 82 -35.11 -25.72 0.62
C THR A 82 -34.39 -24.47 1.10
N LEU A 83 -34.97 -23.73 2.05
CA LEU A 83 -34.28 -22.59 2.67
C LEU A 83 -33.17 -23.03 3.63
N ALA A 84 -33.28 -24.22 4.23
CA ALA A 84 -32.24 -24.75 5.11
C ALA A 84 -30.98 -25.12 4.32
N THR A 85 -31.13 -25.79 3.17
CA THR A 85 -30.01 -26.09 2.27
C THR A 85 -29.37 -24.80 1.75
N ALA A 86 -30.18 -23.85 1.26
CA ALA A 86 -29.67 -22.56 0.78
C ALA A 86 -28.90 -21.77 1.86
N ALA A 87 -29.32 -21.83 3.12
CA ALA A 87 -28.60 -21.20 4.23
C ALA A 87 -27.29 -21.91 4.56
N GLN A 88 -27.24 -23.25 4.46
CA GLN A 88 -26.01 -24.02 4.61
C GLN A 88 -24.99 -23.68 3.51
N ASP A 89 -25.45 -23.63 2.26
CA ASP A 89 -24.61 -23.28 1.10
C ASP A 89 -24.06 -21.85 1.24
N ALA A 90 -24.91 -20.88 1.56
CA ALA A 90 -24.48 -19.50 1.76
C ALA A 90 -23.47 -19.37 2.92
N LYS A 91 -23.62 -20.15 4.00
CA LYS A 91 -22.65 -20.20 5.10
C LYS A 91 -21.31 -20.80 4.65
N ALA A 92 -21.34 -21.83 3.82
CA ALA A 92 -20.13 -22.44 3.27
C ALA A 92 -19.38 -21.46 2.35
N GLU A 93 -20.10 -20.76 1.46
CA GLU A 93 -19.56 -19.70 0.61
C GLU A 93 -18.92 -18.58 1.44
N ALA A 94 -19.62 -18.06 2.46
CA ALA A 94 -19.08 -17.02 3.34
C ALA A 94 -17.82 -17.48 4.09
N THR A 95 -17.77 -18.74 4.51
CA THR A 95 -16.59 -19.32 5.17
C THR A 95 -15.41 -19.41 4.20
N ALA A 96 -15.65 -19.82 2.95
CA ALA A 96 -14.62 -19.87 1.92
C ALA A 96 -14.09 -18.47 1.58
N ALA A 97 -14.97 -17.49 1.40
CA ALA A 97 -14.61 -16.10 1.13
C ALA A 97 -13.77 -15.49 2.27
N ARG A 98 -14.17 -15.72 3.54
CA ARG A 98 -13.39 -15.31 4.72
C ARG A 98 -11.98 -15.91 4.75
N ARG A 99 -11.84 -17.18 4.38
CA ARG A 99 -10.52 -17.85 4.29
C ARG A 99 -9.67 -17.26 3.16
N ALA A 100 -10.28 -16.96 2.01
CA ALA A 100 -9.62 -16.32 0.89
C ALA A 100 -9.13 -14.91 1.24
N ALA A 101 -9.98 -14.09 1.88
CA ALA A 101 -9.63 -12.75 2.34
C ALA A 101 -8.45 -12.76 3.31
N ARG A 102 -8.49 -13.63 4.34
CA ARG A 102 -7.36 -13.79 5.29
C ARG A 102 -6.06 -14.19 4.60
N THR A 103 -6.14 -15.10 3.62
CA THR A 103 -4.96 -15.53 2.85
C THR A 103 -4.41 -14.38 2.02
N ALA A 104 -5.27 -13.60 1.36
CA ALA A 104 -4.88 -12.44 0.58
C ALA A 104 -4.22 -11.36 1.45
N THR A 105 -4.80 -11.04 2.62
CA THR A 105 -4.22 -10.09 3.57
C THR A 105 -2.85 -10.55 4.08
N ARG A 106 -2.71 -11.82 4.49
CA ARG A 106 -1.40 -12.37 4.93
C ARG A 106 -0.34 -12.30 3.83
N ARG A 107 -0.74 -12.56 2.58
CA ARG A 107 0.15 -12.46 1.42
C ARG A 107 0.60 -11.01 1.21
N LEU A 108 -0.33 -10.06 1.29
CA LEU A 108 -0.03 -8.62 1.23
C LEU A 108 0.96 -8.22 2.33
N ASP A 109 0.71 -8.57 3.58
CA ASP A 109 1.59 -8.25 4.71
C ASP A 109 3.01 -8.83 4.51
N THR A 110 3.09 -10.06 4.02
CA THR A 110 4.38 -10.72 3.76
C THR A 110 5.17 -10.01 2.67
N LEU A 111 4.50 -9.63 1.57
CA LEU A 111 5.12 -8.90 0.47
C LEU A 111 5.51 -7.49 0.90
N ALA A 112 4.66 -6.79 1.64
CA ALA A 112 4.95 -5.48 2.20
C ALA A 112 6.18 -5.51 3.11
N ARG A 113 6.29 -6.51 4.01
CA ARG A 113 7.48 -6.70 4.86
C ARG A 113 8.74 -6.97 4.04
N ARG A 114 8.66 -7.79 2.98
CA ARG A 114 9.80 -8.06 2.09
C ARG A 114 10.23 -6.80 1.33
N ALA A 115 9.27 -6.04 0.81
CA ALA A 115 9.52 -4.78 0.13
C ALA A 115 10.17 -3.76 1.08
N ALA A 116 9.65 -3.61 2.30
CA ALA A 116 10.22 -2.72 3.31
C ALA A 116 11.65 -3.11 3.73
N ARG A 117 11.96 -4.41 3.86
CA ARG A 117 13.34 -4.86 4.13
C ARG A 117 14.28 -4.56 2.96
N SER A 118 13.80 -4.73 1.73
CA SER A 118 14.56 -4.34 0.54
C SER A 118 14.85 -2.84 0.54
N ALA A 119 13.86 -2.03 0.92
CA ALA A 119 13.98 -0.58 1.12
C ALA A 119 15.11 -0.21 2.06
N ALA A 120 15.07 -0.82 3.24
CA ALA A 120 15.98 -0.50 4.31
C ALA A 120 17.43 -0.84 3.91
N ARG A 121 17.62 -1.93 3.16
CA ARG A 121 18.94 -2.29 2.64
C ARG A 121 19.43 -1.31 1.58
N THR A 122 18.61 -0.95 0.59
CA THR A 122 19.06 -0.02 -0.46
C THR A 122 19.32 1.38 0.09
N VAL A 123 18.47 1.88 0.98
CA VAL A 123 18.72 3.14 1.69
C VAL A 123 20.00 3.06 2.54
N GLY A 124 20.24 1.93 3.22
CA GLY A 124 21.47 1.68 3.97
C GLY A 124 22.72 1.69 3.09
N GLU A 125 22.69 1.01 1.95
CA GLU A 125 23.78 1.00 0.96
C GLU A 125 24.05 2.41 0.42
N ILE A 126 23.01 3.19 0.15
CA ILE A 126 23.14 4.59 -0.29
C ILE A 126 23.74 5.46 0.82
N ALA A 127 23.27 5.31 2.06
CA ALA A 127 23.78 6.05 3.21
C ALA A 127 25.25 5.71 3.51
N GLU A 128 25.62 4.43 3.44
CA GLU A 128 27.01 4.01 3.56
C GLU A 128 27.87 4.53 2.41
N ARG A 129 27.35 4.54 1.18
CA ARG A 129 28.06 5.12 0.03
C ARG A 129 28.28 6.62 0.21
N LEU A 130 27.27 7.35 0.72
CA LEU A 130 27.36 8.77 1.06
C LEU A 130 28.30 9.06 2.24
N GLY A 131 28.36 8.16 3.23
CA GLY A 131 29.29 8.28 4.36
C GLY A 131 30.72 7.89 4.03
N ARG A 132 30.93 6.95 3.08
CA ARG A 132 32.25 6.54 2.57
C ARG A 132 32.80 7.49 1.52
N THR A 133 31.94 8.20 0.78
CA THR A 133 32.36 9.44 0.15
C THR A 133 32.64 10.41 1.28
N ALA A 134 33.89 10.43 1.75
CA ALA A 134 34.41 11.58 2.45
C ALA A 134 33.89 12.82 1.73
N LEU A 135 33.42 13.82 2.47
CA LEU A 135 33.38 15.20 1.99
C LEU A 135 34.84 15.58 1.71
N ALA A 136 35.42 14.99 0.66
CA ALA A 136 36.60 15.54 0.04
C ALA A 136 36.21 17.00 -0.22
N PRO A 137 37.00 17.97 0.27
CA PRO A 137 36.76 19.36 -0.06
C PRO A 137 36.50 19.41 -1.57
N ALA A 138 35.47 20.16 -1.97
CA ALA A 138 35.19 20.34 -3.38
C ALA A 138 36.53 20.61 -4.08
N PRO A 139 36.88 19.86 -5.15
CA PRO A 139 38.10 20.14 -5.88
C PRO A 139 38.11 21.64 -6.15
N ALA A 140 39.27 22.28 -5.94
CA ALA A 140 39.42 23.71 -6.21
C ALA A 140 38.77 23.99 -7.56
N ALA A 141 37.85 24.96 -7.59
CA ALA A 141 37.07 25.26 -8.79
C ALA A 141 38.00 25.29 -10.01
N ASP A 142 37.66 24.52 -11.04
CA ASP A 142 38.51 24.38 -12.23
C ASP A 142 38.91 25.79 -12.71
N THR A 143 40.21 25.99 -12.89
CA THR A 143 40.76 27.26 -13.36
C THR A 143 40.09 27.61 -14.68
N VAL A 144 39.26 28.67 -14.69
CA VAL A 144 38.66 29.16 -15.92
C VAL A 144 39.79 29.73 -16.76
N LEU A 145 40.22 28.98 -17.79
CA LEU A 145 41.25 29.43 -18.70
C LEU A 145 40.77 30.68 -19.45
N PRO A 146 41.57 31.75 -19.52
CA PRO A 146 41.27 32.90 -20.37
C PRO A 146 41.18 32.45 -21.83
N ALA A 147 40.39 33.15 -22.65
CA ALA A 147 40.09 32.75 -24.04
C ALA A 147 41.34 32.56 -24.94
N GLU A 148 42.48 33.10 -24.54
CA GLU A 148 43.77 33.03 -25.22
C GLU A 148 44.55 31.72 -24.91
N GLU A 149 44.13 30.95 -23.90
CA GLU A 149 44.77 29.70 -23.43
C GLU A 149 43.88 28.47 -23.65
N LEU A 150 42.92 28.54 -24.57
CA LEU A 150 42.06 27.40 -24.90
C LEU A 150 42.91 26.30 -25.59
N PRO A 151 42.92 25.06 -25.06
CA PRO A 151 43.58 23.94 -25.71
C PRO A 151 42.97 23.69 -27.10
N ALA A 152 43.74 23.02 -27.96
CA ALA A 152 43.29 22.73 -29.32
C ALA A 152 41.96 21.95 -29.31
N VAL A 153 41.07 22.23 -30.27
CA VAL A 153 39.71 21.65 -30.33
C VAL A 153 39.74 20.12 -30.26
N GLU A 154 40.75 19.50 -30.88
CA GLU A 154 40.98 18.06 -30.88
C GLU A 154 41.26 17.49 -29.47
N GLU A 155 41.93 18.25 -28.60
CA GLU A 155 42.21 17.85 -27.21
C GLU A 155 40.94 17.93 -26.34
N ILE A 156 40.08 18.93 -26.62
CA ILE A 156 38.79 19.10 -25.96
C ILE A 156 37.84 17.96 -26.33
N GLU A 157 37.78 17.58 -27.62
CA GLU A 157 36.97 16.45 -28.09
C GLU A 157 37.45 15.12 -27.50
N GLN A 158 38.76 14.87 -27.46
CA GLN A 158 39.33 13.68 -26.81
C GLN A 158 39.08 13.65 -25.29
N HIS A 159 39.03 14.81 -24.63
CA HIS A 159 38.63 14.89 -23.23
C HIS A 159 37.13 14.62 -23.06
N ALA A 160 36.27 15.22 -23.89
CA ALA A 160 34.84 14.97 -23.87
C ALA A 160 34.52 13.48 -24.08
N ASP A 161 35.18 12.82 -25.02
CA ASP A 161 35.01 11.39 -25.29
C ASP A 161 35.47 10.52 -24.11
N ARG A 162 36.61 10.85 -23.48
CA ARG A 162 37.10 10.16 -22.28
C ARG A 162 36.12 10.25 -21.10
N PHE A 163 35.39 11.35 -20.96
CA PHE A 163 34.46 11.59 -19.86
C PHE A 163 32.99 11.31 -20.20
N ALA A 164 32.64 11.06 -21.46
CA ALA A 164 31.28 10.75 -21.91
C ALA A 164 30.69 9.54 -21.18
N ASP A 165 31.48 8.49 -20.98
CA ASP A 165 31.07 7.28 -20.25
C ASP A 165 30.82 7.54 -18.75
N LEU A 166 31.60 8.44 -18.15
CA LEU A 166 31.45 8.83 -16.75
C LEU A 166 30.21 9.71 -16.56
N ASP A 167 29.94 10.62 -17.48
CA ASP A 167 28.73 11.44 -17.49
C ASP A 167 27.46 10.59 -17.74
N ALA A 168 27.52 9.64 -18.67
CA ALA A 168 26.43 8.68 -18.90
C ALA A 168 26.13 7.85 -17.63
N LYS A 169 27.18 7.37 -16.93
CA LYS A 169 27.03 6.66 -15.65
C LYS A 169 26.44 7.58 -14.56
N ALA A 170 26.89 8.83 -14.46
CA ALA A 170 26.36 9.80 -13.50
C ALA A 170 24.88 10.09 -13.73
N LYS A 171 24.47 10.32 -14.99
CA LYS A 171 23.07 10.49 -15.40
C LYS A 171 22.21 9.27 -15.06
N GLN A 172 22.75 8.05 -15.24
CA GLN A 172 22.06 6.82 -14.86
C GLN A 172 21.88 6.70 -13.34
N TYR A 173 22.90 7.04 -12.54
CA TYR A 173 22.78 7.05 -11.08
C TYR A 173 21.78 8.10 -10.58
N ALA A 174 21.76 9.30 -11.18
CA ALA A 174 20.78 10.33 -10.87
C ALA A 174 19.35 9.84 -11.15
N LYS A 175 19.11 9.24 -12.32
CA LYS A 175 17.81 8.63 -12.67
C LYS A 175 17.41 7.54 -11.68
N ALA A 176 18.34 6.67 -11.26
CA ALA A 176 18.07 5.63 -10.27
C ALA A 176 17.69 6.21 -8.90
N ALA A 177 18.41 7.25 -8.44
CA ALA A 177 18.12 7.94 -7.19
C ALA A 177 16.74 8.63 -7.22
N ASP A 178 16.33 9.20 -8.35
CA ASP A 178 15.00 9.80 -8.49
C ASP A 178 13.87 8.76 -8.48
N VAL A 179 14.06 7.60 -9.10
CA VAL A 179 13.12 6.47 -9.02
C VAL A 179 12.97 6.02 -7.56
N GLU A 180 14.07 5.95 -6.82
CA GLU A 180 14.07 5.52 -5.42
C GLU A 180 13.46 6.56 -4.49
N LYS A 181 13.75 7.86 -4.70
CA LYS A 181 13.05 8.96 -4.01
C LYS A 181 11.55 8.94 -4.29
N LYS A 182 11.13 8.69 -5.54
CA LYS A 182 9.72 8.57 -5.93
C LYS A 182 9.05 7.41 -5.19
N TRP A 183 9.76 6.32 -5.01
CA TRP A 183 9.26 5.16 -4.27
C TRP A 183 9.11 5.44 -2.77
N LEU A 184 10.12 6.03 -2.13
CA LEU A 184 10.03 6.35 -0.70
C LEU A 184 8.85 7.30 -0.40
N ARG A 185 8.51 8.21 -1.32
CA ARG A 185 7.33 9.10 -1.22
C ARG A 185 5.98 8.37 -1.25
N GLN A 186 5.91 7.14 -1.73
CA GLN A 186 4.69 6.34 -1.73
C GLN A 186 4.44 5.63 -0.40
N ILE A 187 5.45 5.54 0.47
CA ILE A 187 5.33 4.86 1.77
C ILE A 187 4.48 5.73 2.72
N PRO A 188 3.50 5.13 3.44
CA PRO A 188 2.71 5.86 4.44
C PRO A 188 3.57 6.38 5.61
N VAL A 189 3.08 7.40 6.32
CA VAL A 189 3.75 7.93 7.52
C VAL A 189 3.77 6.85 8.60
N GLY A 190 4.92 6.64 9.23
CA GLY A 190 5.07 5.66 10.30
C GLY A 190 6.50 5.15 10.48
N THR A 191 6.68 4.33 11.50
CA THR A 191 7.99 3.72 11.82
C THR A 191 8.05 2.31 11.27
N PHE A 192 9.03 2.06 10.39
CA PHE A 192 9.26 0.78 9.74
C PHE A 192 10.64 0.25 10.11
N GLY A 193 10.73 -0.45 11.25
CA GLY A 193 12.00 -0.95 11.77
C GLY A 193 12.92 0.20 12.20
N ARG A 194 14.05 0.37 11.51
CA ARG A 194 15.03 1.46 11.77
C ARG A 194 14.70 2.77 11.03
N VAL A 195 13.75 2.73 10.10
CA VAL A 195 13.43 3.87 9.25
C VAL A 195 12.16 4.53 9.77
N THR A 196 12.26 5.79 10.16
CA THR A 196 11.09 6.58 10.55
C THR A 196 10.70 7.47 9.38
N VAL A 197 9.55 7.20 8.80
CA VAL A 197 9.00 7.97 7.68
C VAL A 197 8.10 9.05 8.25
N ALA A 198 8.65 10.25 8.43
CA ALA A 198 7.90 11.43 8.82
C ALA A 198 7.59 12.29 7.57
N ARG A 199 6.33 12.68 7.39
CA ARG A 199 5.95 13.70 6.42
C ARG A 199 5.89 15.04 7.14
N THR A 200 7.03 15.72 7.20
CA THR A 200 7.04 17.14 7.50
C THR A 200 6.50 17.89 6.28
N PRO A 201 5.54 18.82 6.42
CA PRO A 201 5.20 19.76 5.37
C PRO A 201 6.39 20.71 5.17
N GLY A 202 7.39 20.26 4.42
CA GLY A 202 8.54 21.07 4.05
C GLY A 202 8.32 21.64 2.65
N GLY A 203 8.28 22.96 2.53
CA GLY A 203 8.78 23.61 1.31
C GLY A 203 10.30 23.65 1.38
N SER A 204 10.96 23.96 0.27
CA SER A 204 12.32 24.52 0.30
C SER A 204 12.43 25.60 1.37
N VAL A 205 13.62 25.78 1.96
CA VAL A 205 13.97 26.87 2.89
C VAL A 205 13.95 28.21 2.13
N LEU A 206 12.75 28.66 1.81
CA LEU A 206 12.40 30.01 1.44
C LEU A 206 11.11 30.26 2.20
N ASP A 207 11.22 31.08 3.24
CA ASP A 207 10.07 31.54 3.99
C ASP A 207 9.11 32.22 2.99
N GLY A 208 7.95 31.59 2.77
CA GLY A 208 7.01 32.05 1.77
C GLY A 208 6.47 33.44 2.07
N ASP A 209 6.46 33.83 3.35
CA ASP A 209 6.04 35.14 3.79
C ASP A 209 7.15 36.16 3.48
N GLN A 210 8.42 35.81 3.68
CA GLN A 210 9.56 36.65 3.29
C GLN A 210 9.66 36.81 1.76
N VAL A 211 9.49 35.74 0.98
CA VAL A 211 9.50 35.83 -0.49
C VAL A 211 8.30 36.63 -1.02
N ALA A 212 7.14 36.55 -0.37
CA ALA A 212 6.00 37.39 -0.73
C ALA A 212 6.28 38.87 -0.44
N LEU A 213 6.94 39.18 0.68
CA LEU A 213 7.39 40.53 1.02
C LEU A 213 8.46 41.03 0.03
N ASP A 214 9.48 40.23 -0.27
CA ASP A 214 10.56 40.60 -1.20
C ASP A 214 10.03 40.86 -2.63
N TYR A 215 9.03 40.10 -3.08
CA TYR A 215 8.36 40.34 -4.36
C TYR A 215 7.45 41.58 -4.32
N ALA A 216 6.73 41.79 -3.22
CA ALA A 216 5.90 42.98 -3.04
C ALA A 216 6.75 44.26 -3.00
N ASP A 217 7.91 44.23 -2.33
CA ASP A 217 8.88 45.33 -2.26
C ASP A 217 9.49 45.64 -3.64
N GLN A 218 9.56 44.64 -4.52
CA GLN A 218 10.00 44.80 -5.92
C GLN A 218 8.84 45.05 -6.90
N GLY A 219 7.59 45.15 -6.43
CA GLY A 219 6.41 45.37 -7.27
C GLY A 219 6.04 44.18 -8.19
N LEU A 220 6.54 42.98 -7.89
CA LEU A 220 6.35 41.76 -8.67
C LEU A 220 5.35 40.81 -8.00
N VAL A 221 4.73 39.93 -8.80
CA VAL A 221 3.78 38.92 -8.28
C VAL A 221 4.52 37.59 -8.08
N PRO A 222 4.48 36.98 -6.87
CA PRO A 222 5.20 35.75 -6.60
C PRO A 222 4.66 34.57 -7.44
N PRO A 223 5.54 33.68 -7.95
CA PRO A 223 5.15 32.59 -8.85
C PRO A 223 4.24 31.56 -8.17
N ARG A 224 3.07 31.29 -8.77
CA ARG A 224 1.97 30.45 -8.23
C ARG A 224 2.21 28.92 -8.22
N LYS A 225 3.40 28.42 -8.58
CA LYS A 225 3.58 26.98 -8.84
C LYS A 225 4.03 26.18 -7.61
N ALA A 226 3.02 25.57 -6.99
CA ALA A 226 2.98 24.25 -6.35
C ALA A 226 3.93 24.01 -5.17
N ARG A 227 3.39 24.24 -3.96
CA ARG A 227 3.85 23.55 -2.74
C ARG A 227 3.88 22.05 -3.00
N ARG A 228 5.05 21.44 -2.83
CA ARG A 228 5.22 19.99 -2.88
C ARG A 228 5.82 19.57 -1.56
N ASP A 229 5.10 18.75 -0.80
CA ASP A 229 5.58 18.25 0.49
C ASP A 229 6.96 17.61 0.32
N THR A 230 7.94 18.20 1.01
CA THR A 230 9.30 17.68 1.10
C THR A 230 9.29 16.49 2.05
N PHE A 231 9.57 15.34 1.46
CA PHE A 231 9.65 14.06 2.15
C PHE A 231 11.03 13.92 2.79
N LYS A 232 11.09 13.95 4.13
CA LYS A 232 12.32 13.74 4.89
C LYS A 232 12.28 12.35 5.53
N VAL A 233 13.08 11.41 5.02
CA VAL A 233 13.31 10.14 5.72
C VAL A 233 14.36 10.38 6.79
N ALA A 234 13.96 10.30 8.04
CA ALA A 234 14.90 10.23 9.14
C ALA A 234 15.26 8.76 9.37
N VAL A 235 16.51 8.41 9.11
CA VAL A 235 17.06 7.13 9.55
C VAL A 235 17.55 7.36 10.98
N ALA A 236 16.81 6.86 11.96
CA ALA A 236 17.32 6.84 13.32
C ALA A 236 18.33 5.69 13.42
N ALA A 237 19.53 5.99 13.93
CA ALA A 237 20.45 4.93 14.35
C ALA A 237 19.71 4.02 15.34
N ALA A 238 19.83 2.70 15.17
CA ALA A 238 19.27 1.78 16.14
C ALA A 238 19.79 2.16 17.54
N PRO A 239 18.95 2.24 18.59
CA PRO A 239 19.48 2.33 19.93
C PRO A 239 20.45 1.16 20.10
N ALA A 240 21.70 1.45 20.47
CA ALA A 240 22.64 0.42 20.84
C ALA A 240 21.93 -0.45 21.88
N LEU A 241 21.83 -1.75 21.59
CA LEU A 241 21.46 -2.74 22.59
C LEU A 241 22.48 -2.58 23.72
N VAL A 242 22.08 -1.86 24.77
CA VAL A 242 22.78 -1.90 26.05
C VAL A 242 22.58 -3.33 26.54
N LEU A 243 23.57 -4.17 26.24
CA LEU A 243 23.74 -5.44 26.93
C LEU A 243 23.89 -5.08 28.40
N ALA A 244 22.83 -5.28 29.17
CA ALA A 244 22.93 -5.24 30.61
C ALA A 244 24.02 -6.24 31.02
N PRO A 245 25.00 -5.85 31.86
CA PRO A 245 25.95 -6.81 32.39
C PRO A 245 25.16 -7.85 33.17
N ALA A 246 25.41 -9.13 32.86
CA ALA A 246 24.84 -10.25 33.60
C ALA A 246 25.23 -10.12 35.07
N ALA A 247 24.21 -10.04 35.94
CA ALA A 247 24.33 -10.19 37.38
C ALA A 247 23.65 -11.51 37.77
#